data_AF-A0A1S3QMS3-F1
#
_entry.id   AF-A0A1S3QMS3-F1
#
_cell.length_a   1.000
_cell.length_b   1.000
_cell.length_c   1.000
_cell.angle_alpha   90.00
_cell.angle_beta   90.00
_cell.angle_gamma   90.00
#
_symmetry.space_group_name_H-M   'P 1'
#
loop_
_entity.id
_entity.type
_entity.pdbx_description
1 polymer ?
#
loop_
_entity_poly.entity_id
_entity_poly.type
_entity_poly.pdbx_seq_one_letter_code
_entity_poly.pdbx_strand_id
1 'polypeptide(L)'
;MHATPHMSGSHPNRVSTFWTNGTRFNRDPFIDSQGLVIRSTMTEFWKEHSRQATVEEMMLDSHAQELTQHELPEILSLLPSLSGQRVLELGAGIGRYTSHLLTQASHVTAVDFMESFVEKNRQDNSHHGNASFLQADVTKLDFPKNRSAV
;
A
#
# COMPACT_ATOMS: atom_id res chain seq x y z
N MET A 1 -66.81 18.84 1.34
CA MET A 1 -65.44 18.39 1.68
C MET A 1 -65.31 16.95 1.24
N HIS A 2 -64.53 16.67 0.18
CA HIS A 2 -63.82 15.40 -0.03
C HIS A 2 -62.82 15.64 -1.16
N ALA A 3 -61.55 15.81 -0.77
CA ALA A 3 -60.42 15.91 -1.67
C ALA A 3 -59.69 14.57 -1.67
N THR A 4 -59.39 14.07 -2.87
CA THR A 4 -58.58 12.89 -3.17
C THR A 4 -57.15 13.02 -2.65
N PRO A 5 -56.51 11.95 -2.13
CA PRO A 5 -55.07 11.95 -1.91
C PRO A 5 -54.28 11.45 -3.12
N HIS A 6 -53.13 12.08 -3.24
CA HIS A 6 -52.12 12.06 -4.28
C HIS A 6 -51.21 10.82 -4.18
N MET A 7 -50.68 10.36 -5.32
CA MET A 7 -49.66 9.31 -5.39
C MET A 7 -48.30 9.81 -4.88
N SER A 8 -47.60 8.98 -4.10
CA SER A 8 -46.18 9.15 -3.71
C SER A 8 -45.31 8.08 -4.36
N GLY A 9 -44.24 8.52 -5.02
CA GLY A 9 -43.34 7.70 -5.84
C GLY A 9 -42.51 6.67 -5.08
N SER A 10 -42.26 5.57 -5.78
CA SER A 10 -41.41 4.43 -5.42
C SER A 10 -39.92 4.79 -5.49
N HIS A 11 -39.20 4.57 -4.39
CA HIS A 11 -37.74 4.49 -4.33
C HIS A 11 -37.26 3.13 -4.90
N PRO A 12 -36.23 3.07 -5.77
CA PRO A 12 -35.52 1.83 -6.05
C PRO A 12 -34.18 1.83 -5.32
N ASN A 13 -34.16 1.34 -4.07
CA ASN A 13 -32.95 0.83 -3.45
C ASN A 13 -33.31 -0.43 -2.68
N ARG A 14 -33.53 -1.52 -3.42
CA ARG A 14 -33.67 -2.85 -2.85
C ARG A 14 -32.59 -3.72 -3.46
N VAL A 15 -31.47 -3.85 -2.73
CA VAL A 15 -30.44 -4.83 -3.01
C VAL A 15 -31.08 -6.20 -2.84
N SER A 16 -31.31 -6.92 -3.94
CA SER A 16 -31.71 -8.32 -3.89
C SER A 16 -30.48 -9.16 -3.52
N THR A 17 -30.44 -9.64 -2.29
CA THR A 17 -29.47 -10.64 -1.84
C THR A 17 -29.89 -12.02 -2.32
N PHE A 18 -29.17 -12.55 -3.32
CA PHE A 18 -29.22 -13.97 -3.65
C PHE A 18 -28.14 -14.71 -2.85
N TRP A 19 -28.57 -15.72 -2.10
CA TRP A 19 -27.70 -16.60 -1.33
C TRP A 19 -27.41 -17.86 -2.16
N THR A 20 -26.16 -18.03 -2.61
CA THR A 20 -25.63 -19.34 -2.98
C THR A 20 -24.17 -19.46 -2.54
N ASN A 21 -23.92 -20.42 -1.64
CA ASN A 21 -22.66 -21.09 -1.29
C ASN A 21 -21.35 -20.27 -1.22
N GLY A 22 -21.05 -19.80 0.00
CA GLY A 22 -19.78 -20.13 0.66
C GLY A 22 -18.47 -19.78 -0.03
N THR A 23 -18.23 -18.51 -0.35
CA THR A 23 -16.92 -17.82 -0.24
C THR A 23 -17.16 -16.36 -0.61
N ARG A 24 -16.94 -15.45 0.35
CA ARG A 24 -17.19 -14.02 0.15
C ARG A 24 -16.00 -13.40 -0.58
N PHE A 25 -15.90 -13.63 -1.90
CA PHE A 25 -15.11 -12.74 -2.74
C PHE A 25 -15.93 -11.48 -2.93
N ASN A 26 -15.67 -10.46 -2.11
CA ASN A 26 -16.13 -9.11 -2.39
C ASN A 26 -15.38 -8.67 -3.66
N ARG A 27 -15.96 -8.93 -4.85
CA ARG A 27 -15.46 -8.32 -6.07
C ARG A 27 -15.75 -6.84 -5.95
N ASP A 28 -14.69 -6.05 -5.89
CA ASP A 28 -14.81 -4.61 -6.01
C ASP A 28 -15.46 -4.30 -7.37
N PRO A 29 -16.67 -3.70 -7.41
CA PRO A 29 -17.41 -3.47 -8.66
C PRO A 29 -16.71 -2.48 -9.60
N PHE A 30 -15.59 -1.88 -9.18
CA PHE A 30 -14.84 -0.88 -9.95
C PHE A 30 -13.56 -1.41 -10.62
N ILE A 31 -13.18 -2.68 -10.44
CA ILE A 31 -12.04 -3.26 -11.16
C ILE A 31 -12.57 -4.03 -12.38
N ASP A 32 -12.41 -3.43 -13.56
CA ASP A 32 -12.71 -4.13 -14.81
C ASP A 32 -11.72 -5.28 -15.06
N SER A 33 -12.02 -6.11 -16.06
CA SER A 33 -11.15 -7.25 -16.40
C SER A 33 -9.72 -6.82 -16.78
N GLN A 34 -9.54 -5.59 -17.27
CA GLN A 34 -8.21 -5.07 -17.61
C GLN A 34 -7.40 -4.75 -16.36
N GLY A 35 -8.03 -4.15 -15.35
CA GLY A 35 -7.42 -3.89 -14.04
C GLY A 35 -6.90 -5.17 -13.39
N LEU A 36 -7.68 -6.26 -13.42
CA LEU A 36 -7.24 -7.55 -12.89
C LEU A 36 -6.02 -8.12 -13.63
N VAL A 37 -6.00 -8.02 -14.96
CA VAL A 37 -4.84 -8.46 -15.77
C VAL A 37 -3.61 -7.64 -15.42
N ILE A 38 -3.72 -6.31 -15.35
CA ILE A 38 -2.61 -5.43 -14.98
C ILE A 38 -2.07 -5.76 -13.58
N ARG A 39 -2.95 -5.99 -12.59
CA ARG A 39 -2.52 -6.38 -11.24
C ARG A 39 -1.74 -7.69 -11.25
N SER A 40 -2.22 -8.69 -12.01
CA SER A 40 -1.52 -9.97 -12.16
C SER A 40 -0.16 -9.80 -12.83
N THR A 41 -0.08 -9.06 -13.94
CA THR A 41 1.17 -8.79 -14.66
C THR A 41 2.21 -8.11 -13.77
N MET A 42 1.80 -7.08 -13.01
CA MET A 42 2.72 -6.39 -12.10
C MET A 42 3.18 -7.28 -10.94
N THR A 43 2.30 -8.15 -10.45
CA THR A 43 2.63 -9.10 -9.37
C THR A 43 3.66 -10.12 -9.85
N GLU A 44 3.47 -10.71 -11.03
CA GLU A 44 4.42 -11.69 -11.57
C GLU A 44 5.77 -11.05 -11.92
N PHE A 45 5.76 -9.85 -12.50
CA PHE A 45 6.99 -9.09 -12.75
C PHE A 45 7.81 -8.93 -11.48
N TRP A 46 7.21 -8.38 -10.41
CA TRP A 46 7.96 -8.16 -9.17
C TRP A 46 8.35 -9.45 -8.45
N LYS A 47 7.57 -10.54 -8.57
CA LYS A 47 7.98 -11.86 -8.05
C LYS A 47 9.24 -12.41 -8.73
N GLU A 48 9.39 -12.16 -10.04
CA GLU A 48 10.61 -12.55 -10.77
C GLU A 48 11.82 -11.72 -10.33
N HIS A 49 11.58 -10.46 -9.98
CA HIS A 49 12.59 -9.47 -9.59
C HIS A 49 12.73 -9.26 -8.08
N SER A 50 12.20 -10.14 -7.23
CA SER A 50 12.29 -10.00 -5.76
C SER A 50 12.95 -11.18 -5.05
N ARG A 51 13.64 -12.05 -5.78
CA ARG A 51 14.08 -13.36 -5.28
C ARG A 51 15.26 -13.25 -4.33
N GLN A 52 16.22 -12.39 -4.63
CA GLN A 52 17.42 -12.18 -3.83
C GLN A 52 17.27 -11.02 -2.84
N ALA A 53 16.26 -10.17 -3.02
CA ALA A 53 16.01 -9.00 -2.17
C ALA A 53 17.25 -8.10 -2.07
N THR A 54 17.85 -7.79 -3.23
CA THR A 54 19.01 -6.89 -3.35
C THR A 54 18.63 -5.51 -3.87
N VAL A 55 19.56 -4.56 -3.76
CA VAL A 55 19.37 -3.20 -4.27
C VAL A 55 19.29 -3.19 -5.80
N GLU A 56 20.03 -4.07 -6.47
CA GLU A 56 20.04 -4.23 -7.92
C GLU A 56 18.71 -4.77 -8.44
N GLU A 57 18.13 -5.76 -7.75
CA GLU A 57 16.79 -6.28 -8.05
C GLU A 57 15.71 -5.21 -7.83
N MET A 58 15.81 -4.46 -6.74
CA MET A 58 14.83 -3.43 -6.39
C MET A 58 14.90 -2.21 -7.34
N MET A 59 16.10 -1.83 -7.80
CA MET A 59 16.29 -0.73 -8.76
C MET A 59 16.27 -1.18 -10.22
N LEU A 60 16.24 -2.48 -10.49
CA LEU A 60 16.35 -3.08 -11.82
C LEU A 60 17.61 -2.61 -12.58
N ASP A 61 18.71 -2.41 -11.85
CA ASP A 61 19.97 -1.86 -12.40
C ASP A 61 21.19 -2.53 -11.75
N SER A 62 22.16 -2.96 -12.56
CA SER A 62 23.40 -3.58 -12.07
C SER A 62 24.36 -2.62 -11.37
N HIS A 63 24.20 -1.31 -11.58
CA HIS A 63 24.98 -0.22 -10.97
C HIS A 63 24.18 0.48 -9.86
N ALA A 64 23.13 -0.17 -9.34
CA ALA A 64 22.25 0.39 -8.31
C ALA A 64 23.00 0.90 -7.07
N GLN A 65 24.13 0.29 -6.69
CA GLN A 65 24.95 0.74 -5.58
C GLN A 65 25.56 2.12 -5.81
N GLU A 66 26.07 2.40 -7.02
CA GLU A 66 26.63 3.71 -7.38
C GLU A 66 25.53 4.76 -7.44
N LEU A 67 24.42 4.44 -8.11
CA LEU A 67 23.25 5.33 -8.17
C LEU A 67 22.74 5.69 -6.77
N THR A 68 22.68 4.71 -5.86
CA THR A 68 22.23 4.90 -4.48
C THR A 68 23.08 5.94 -3.73
N GLN A 69 24.38 6.06 -4.02
CA GLN A 69 25.24 7.04 -3.34
C GLN A 69 24.84 8.49 -3.62
N HIS A 70 24.20 8.74 -4.76
CA HIS A 70 23.80 10.08 -5.19
C HIS A 70 22.30 10.32 -5.02
N GLU A 71 21.48 9.37 -5.46
CA GLU A 71 20.02 9.49 -5.51
C GLU A 71 19.40 9.51 -4.10
N LEU A 72 19.87 8.65 -3.19
CA LEU A 72 19.30 8.53 -1.85
C LEU A 72 19.41 9.82 -1.02
N PRO A 73 20.59 10.47 -0.87
CA PRO A 73 20.69 11.73 -0.13
C PRO A 73 19.94 12.88 -0.81
N GLU A 74 19.87 12.89 -2.14
CA GLU A 74 19.09 13.89 -2.88
C GLU A 74 17.59 13.77 -2.56
N ILE A 75 17.01 12.57 -2.68
CA ILE A 75 15.60 12.33 -2.36
C ILE A 75 15.28 12.65 -0.90
N LEU A 76 16.13 12.21 0.04
CA LEU A 76 15.92 12.50 1.46
C LEU A 76 15.95 14.01 1.76
N SER A 77 16.77 14.78 1.03
CA SER A 77 16.84 16.25 1.19
C SER A 77 15.59 17.00 0.73
N LEU A 78 14.78 16.38 -0.14
CA LEU A 78 13.53 16.95 -0.65
C LEU A 78 12.34 16.70 0.29
N LEU A 79 12.48 15.83 1.27
CA LEU A 79 11.41 15.53 2.23
C LEU A 79 11.17 16.72 3.17
N PRO A 80 9.91 16.96 3.58
CA PRO A 80 9.65 17.88 4.68
C PRO A 80 10.21 17.31 5.99
N SER A 81 10.25 18.13 7.05
CA SER A 81 10.58 17.63 8.38
C SER A 81 9.63 16.51 8.79
N LEU A 82 10.18 15.38 9.22
CA LEU A 82 9.43 14.21 9.67
C LEU A 82 9.31 14.13 11.20
N SER A 83 9.87 15.10 11.93
CA SER A 83 9.86 15.10 13.40
C SER A 83 8.43 15.05 13.94
N GLY A 84 8.15 14.07 14.80
CA GLY A 84 6.80 13.85 15.36
C GLY A 84 5.79 13.23 14.39
N GLN A 85 6.14 13.05 13.12
CA GLN A 85 5.21 12.53 12.10
C GLN A 85 5.10 11.01 12.16
N ARG A 86 3.94 10.49 11.78
CA ARG A 86 3.73 9.07 11.47
C ARG A 86 3.78 8.91 9.96
N VAL A 87 4.75 8.18 9.45
CA VAL A 87 5.01 8.02 8.01
C VAL A 87 4.46 6.69 7.52
N LEU A 88 3.78 6.74 6.37
CA LEU A 88 3.36 5.57 5.60
C LEU A 88 4.21 5.52 4.33
N GLU A 89 5.06 4.51 4.20
CA GLU A 89 5.96 4.30 3.06
C GLU A 89 5.36 3.21 2.17
N LEU A 90 4.94 3.58 0.95
CA LEU A 90 4.27 2.68 0.00
C LEU A 90 5.26 2.20 -1.06
N GLY A 91 5.36 0.89 -1.24
CA GLY A 91 6.40 0.30 -2.10
C GLY A 91 7.79 0.40 -1.46
N ALA A 92 7.87 0.11 -0.16
CA ALA A 92 9.09 0.27 0.63
C ALA A 92 10.23 -0.68 0.21
N GLY A 93 9.92 -1.74 -0.53
CA GLY A 93 10.89 -2.74 -0.96
C GLY A 93 11.68 -3.30 0.21
N ILE A 94 12.99 -3.44 0.00
CA ILE A 94 13.95 -3.92 1.00
C ILE A 94 14.27 -2.90 2.09
N GLY A 95 13.71 -1.68 2.01
CA GLY A 95 13.87 -0.66 3.04
C GLY A 95 15.05 0.30 2.87
N ARG A 96 15.39 0.66 1.62
CA ARG A 96 16.45 1.65 1.33
C ARG A 96 16.20 2.99 2.02
N TYR A 97 14.95 3.47 2.03
CA TYR A 97 14.60 4.70 2.74
C TYR A 97 14.06 4.43 4.15
N THR A 98 13.41 3.28 4.39
CA THR A 98 12.83 2.92 5.70
C THR A 98 13.80 3.17 6.86
N SER A 99 15.06 2.75 6.74
CA SER A 99 16.11 2.96 7.76
C SER A 99 16.32 4.45 8.09
N HIS A 100 16.35 5.30 7.07
CA HIS A 100 16.51 6.75 7.22
C HIS A 100 15.26 7.42 7.78
N LEU A 101 14.07 6.97 7.36
CA LEU A 101 12.79 7.49 7.85
C LEU A 101 12.62 7.18 9.34
N LEU A 102 13.02 5.98 9.79
CA LEU A 102 12.92 5.53 11.18
C LEU A 102 13.74 6.37 12.16
N THR A 103 14.82 7.01 11.70
CA THR A 103 15.64 7.90 12.53
C THR A 103 15.05 9.31 12.69
N GLN A 104 14.09 9.68 11.86
CA GLN A 104 13.53 11.04 11.78
C GLN A 104 12.06 11.11 12.20
N ALA A 105 11.29 10.05 11.96
CA ALA A 105 9.86 10.00 12.23
C ALA A 105 9.52 9.40 13.60
N SER A 106 8.36 9.75 14.14
CA SER A 106 7.84 9.11 15.37
C SER A 106 7.46 7.64 15.16
N HIS A 107 7.04 7.29 13.93
CA HIS A 107 6.70 5.92 13.53
C HIS A 107 6.75 5.80 12.01
N VAL A 108 7.18 4.64 11.50
CA VAL A 108 7.14 4.31 10.07
C VAL A 108 6.38 3.01 9.86
N THR A 109 5.35 3.05 9.01
CA THR A 109 4.71 1.84 8.46
C THR A 109 5.21 1.65 7.03
N ALA A 110 6.07 0.65 6.82
CA ALA A 110 6.60 0.24 5.54
C ALA A 110 5.68 -0.81 4.90
N VAL A 111 5.18 -0.53 3.70
CA VAL A 111 4.26 -1.40 2.97
C VAL A 111 4.87 -1.80 1.65
N ASP A 112 4.86 -3.10 1.35
CA ASP A 112 5.17 -3.61 0.03
C ASP A 112 4.29 -4.82 -0.27
N PHE A 113 4.00 -5.09 -1.53
CA PHE A 113 3.21 -6.25 -1.93
C PHE A 113 4.05 -7.52 -2.11
N MET A 114 5.39 -7.40 -2.19
CA MET A 114 6.34 -8.52 -2.26
C MET A 114 6.81 -8.96 -0.87
N GLU A 115 6.43 -10.16 -0.45
CA GLU A 115 6.76 -10.70 0.88
C GLU A 115 8.28 -10.78 1.13
N SER A 116 9.07 -11.20 0.13
CA SER A 116 10.53 -11.31 0.26
C SER A 116 11.19 -9.96 0.58
N PHE A 117 10.70 -8.89 -0.05
CA PHE A 117 11.16 -7.53 0.23
C PHE A 117 10.74 -7.04 1.62
N VAL A 118 9.47 -7.27 2.00
CA VAL A 118 8.98 -6.91 3.35
C VAL A 118 9.78 -7.61 4.42
N GLU A 119 10.09 -8.90 4.24
CA GLU A 119 10.85 -9.67 5.22
C GLU A 119 12.30 -9.23 5.29
N LYS A 120 12.93 -8.91 4.16
CA LYS A 120 14.27 -8.31 4.15
C LYS A 120 14.29 -6.96 4.89
N ASN A 121 13.32 -6.10 4.61
CA ASN A 121 13.18 -4.81 5.30
C ASN A 121 12.96 -5.01 6.81
N ARG A 122 12.12 -5.97 7.20
CA ARG A 122 11.90 -6.32 8.60
C ARG A 122 13.19 -6.78 9.26
N GLN A 123 13.95 -7.69 8.65
CA GLN A 123 15.22 -8.18 9.21
C GLN A 123 16.20 -7.04 9.44
N ASP A 124 16.32 -6.13 8.49
CA ASP A 124 17.28 -5.03 8.55
C ASP A 124 16.84 -3.95 9.53
N ASN A 125 15.52 -3.70 9.70
CA ASN A 125 15.02 -2.53 10.41
C ASN A 125 14.18 -2.83 11.67
N SER A 126 13.85 -4.08 12.01
CA SER A 126 12.98 -4.39 13.17
C SER A 126 13.59 -4.05 14.52
N HIS A 127 14.90 -3.82 14.56
CA HIS A 127 15.60 -3.35 15.75
C HIS A 127 15.20 -1.91 16.13
N HIS A 128 14.63 -1.15 15.19
CA HIS A 128 13.97 0.12 15.47
C HIS A 128 12.62 -0.11 16.17
N GLY A 129 12.47 0.39 17.40
CA GLY A 129 11.24 0.23 18.19
C GLY A 129 10.01 0.98 17.65
N ASN A 130 10.14 1.71 16.54
CA ASN A 130 9.12 2.56 15.92
C ASN A 130 8.73 2.13 14.49
N ALA A 131 8.95 0.87 14.13
CA ALA A 131 8.63 0.33 12.80
C ALA A 131 7.37 -0.57 12.78
N SER A 132 6.70 -0.63 11.63
CA SER A 132 5.72 -1.65 11.29
C SER A 132 5.89 -2.04 9.82
N PHE A 133 5.89 -3.34 9.53
CA PHE A 133 6.11 -3.87 8.18
C PHE A 133 4.89 -4.68 7.75
N LEU A 134 4.28 -4.29 6.63
CA LEU A 134 3.02 -4.84 6.14
C LEU A 134 3.18 -5.33 4.71
N GLN A 135 2.89 -6.61 4.49
CA GLN A 135 2.71 -7.14 3.14
C GLN A 135 1.29 -6.82 2.66
N ALA A 136 1.16 -5.90 1.71
CA ALA A 136 -0.15 -5.53 1.16
C ALA A 136 -0.06 -4.92 -0.25
N ASP A 137 -1.09 -5.17 -1.05
CA ASP A 137 -1.35 -4.42 -2.28
C ASP A 137 -1.89 -3.03 -1.93
N VAL A 138 -1.09 -1.98 -2.17
CA VAL A 138 -1.45 -0.59 -1.84
C VAL A 138 -2.70 -0.10 -2.57
N THR A 139 -3.08 -0.71 -3.70
CA THR A 139 -4.32 -0.38 -4.43
C THR A 139 -5.58 -0.89 -3.72
N LYS A 140 -5.41 -1.77 -2.74
CA LYS A 140 -6.48 -2.37 -1.92
C LYS A 140 -6.30 -2.06 -0.43
N LEU A 141 -5.32 -1.23 -0.08
CA LEU A 141 -5.00 -0.90 1.29
C LEU A 141 -6.08 0.02 1.86
N ASP A 142 -6.78 -0.47 2.87
CA ASP A 142 -7.69 0.35 3.67
C ASP A 142 -6.92 0.86 4.90
N PHE A 143 -6.61 2.15 4.91
CA PHE A 143 -5.93 2.80 6.01
C PHE A 143 -6.92 3.68 6.77
N PRO A 144 -6.88 3.71 8.12
CA PRO A 144 -7.79 4.54 8.89
C PRO A 144 -7.74 5.99 8.43
N LYS A 145 -8.89 6.55 8.04
CA LYS A 145 -9.00 7.98 7.72
C LYS A 145 -8.52 8.78 8.94
N ASN A 146 -7.71 9.82 8.68
CA ASN A 146 -7.08 10.69 9.67
C ASN A 146 -7.82 10.71 11.02
N ARG A 147 -7.18 10.15 12.06
CA ARG A 147 -7.45 10.61 13.41
C ARG A 147 -6.84 11.99 13.47
N SER A 148 -7.66 13.03 13.32
CA SER A 148 -7.24 14.37 13.75
C SER A 148 -6.82 14.21 15.21
N ALA A 149 -5.54 14.43 15.50
CA ALA A 149 -5.10 14.57 16.88
C ALA A 149 -5.86 15.78 17.43
N VAL A 150 -6.82 15.49 18.30
CA VAL A 150 -7.50 16.49 19.13
C VAL A 150 -6.62 16.76 20.33
#